data_AF-A0A952ZJE4-F1
#
_entry.id   AF-A0A952ZJE4-F1
#
_cell.length_a   1.000
_cell.length_b   1.000
_cell.length_c   1.000
_cell.angle_alpha   90.00
_cell.angle_beta   90.00
_cell.angle_gamma   90.00
#
_symmetry.space_group_name_H-M   'P 1'
#
loop_
_entity.id
_entity.type
_entity.pdbx_description
1 polymer ?
#
loop_
_entity_poly.entity_id
_entity_poly.type
_entity_poly.pdbx_seq_one_letter_code
_entity_poly.pdbx_strand_id
1 'polypeptide(L)'
;MEQLDRSGDERLRNALFAYLRNEQTVWVENSPDDELRQRIEWGIRRARWHGMTWESSIMKFVGLMFRIAPNFDEYPPIAALLARTDVAPDQLADLLFSEISGEQWEAAMERYDPAAWEFDE
;
A
#
# COMPACT_ATOMS: atom_id res chain seq x y z
N MET A 1 -16.58 -19.18 -6.23
CA MET A 1 -15.29 -18.61 -5.79
C MET A 1 -15.42 -17.13 -5.41
N GLU A 2 -16.36 -16.38 -6.00
CA GLU A 2 -16.61 -14.94 -5.79
C GLU A 2 -17.01 -14.48 -4.36
N GLN A 3 -17.63 -15.35 -3.55
CA GLN A 3 -18.04 -15.01 -2.18
C GLN A 3 -16.89 -15.04 -1.15
N LEU A 4 -15.87 -15.89 -1.37
CA LEU A 4 -14.72 -15.99 -0.46
C LEU A 4 -13.78 -14.80 -0.60
N ASP A 5 -13.69 -14.24 -1.81
CA ASP A 5 -12.86 -13.08 -2.14
C ASP A 5 -13.40 -11.80 -1.48
N ARG A 6 -14.71 -11.55 -1.59
CA ARG A 6 -15.37 -10.41 -0.93
C ARG A 6 -15.25 -10.43 0.60
N SER A 7 -15.41 -11.60 1.22
CA SER A 7 -15.29 -11.73 2.67
C SER A 7 -13.85 -11.60 3.17
N GLY A 8 -12.86 -11.99 2.35
CA GLY A 8 -11.44 -11.79 2.64
C GLY A 8 -11.06 -10.31 2.59
N ASP A 9 -11.45 -9.61 1.52
CA ASP A 9 -11.14 -8.20 1.35
C ASP A 9 -11.82 -7.31 2.39
N GLU A 10 -13.05 -7.63 2.83
CA GLU A 10 -13.71 -6.90 3.90
C GLU A 10 -12.98 -7.07 5.25
N ARG A 11 -12.53 -8.29 5.56
CA ARG A 11 -11.72 -8.54 6.76
C ARG A 11 -10.40 -7.78 6.71
N LEU A 12 -9.71 -7.85 5.57
CA LEU A 12 -8.44 -7.15 5.35
C LEU A 12 -8.61 -5.63 5.49
N ARG A 13 -9.66 -5.06 4.90
CA ARG A 13 -9.98 -3.63 5.01
C ARG A 13 -10.20 -3.21 6.46
N ASN A 14 -10.96 -4.00 7.22
CA ASN A 14 -11.20 -3.73 8.63
C ASN A 14 -9.93 -3.88 9.47
N ALA A 15 -9.08 -4.87 9.17
CA ALA A 15 -7.79 -5.06 9.83
C ALA A 15 -6.84 -3.89 9.54
N LEU A 16 -6.75 -3.43 8.29
CA LEU A 16 -5.96 -2.25 7.88
C LEU A 16 -6.46 -0.97 8.55
N PHE A 17 -7.77 -0.77 8.60
CA PHE A 17 -8.35 0.39 9.27
C PHE A 17 -8.00 0.41 10.75
N ALA A 18 -8.16 -0.74 11.44
CA ALA A 18 -7.81 -0.87 12.84
C ALA A 18 -6.30 -0.68 13.07
N TYR A 19 -5.45 -1.27 12.24
CA TYR A 19 -4.00 -1.12 12.29
C TYR A 19 -3.59 0.36 12.14
N LEU A 20 -4.11 1.06 11.13
CA LEU A 20 -3.76 2.46 10.89
C LEU A 20 -4.25 3.37 12.01
N ARG A 21 -5.46 3.15 12.55
CA ARG A 21 -6.00 3.95 13.65
C ARG A 21 -5.31 3.67 15.00
N ASN A 22 -4.88 2.45 15.26
CA ASN A 22 -4.35 2.05 16.57
C ASN A 22 -2.82 2.08 16.65
N GLU A 23 -2.13 1.63 15.60
CA GLU A 23 -0.67 1.46 15.62
C GLU A 23 0.07 2.55 14.85
N GLN A 24 -0.59 3.18 13.88
CA GLN A 24 0.02 4.19 12.99
C GLN A 24 -0.74 5.51 12.97
N THR A 25 -1.35 5.89 14.11
CA THR A 25 -2.27 7.02 14.21
C THR A 25 -1.69 8.32 13.65
N VAL A 26 -0.38 8.55 13.82
CA VAL A 26 0.32 9.75 13.34
C VAL A 26 0.16 10.00 11.83
N TRP A 27 0.01 8.95 11.02
CA TRP A 27 -0.14 9.09 9.56
C TRP A 27 -1.57 9.41 9.12
N VAL A 28 -2.55 9.13 9.98
CA VAL A 28 -3.99 9.18 9.63
C VAL A 28 -4.80 10.03 10.61
N GLU A 29 -4.18 10.69 11.58
CA GLU A 29 -4.83 11.40 12.68
C GLU A 29 -5.88 12.41 12.18
N ASN A 30 -5.55 13.12 11.10
CA ASN A 30 -6.39 14.17 10.52
C ASN A 30 -7.33 13.69 9.41
N SER A 31 -7.27 12.42 9.00
CA SER A 31 -8.16 11.87 7.97
C SER A 31 -9.50 11.48 8.58
N PRO A 32 -10.65 11.86 8.02
CA PRO A 32 -11.94 11.28 8.37
C PRO A 32 -11.98 9.76 8.12
N ASP A 33 -12.81 9.03 8.87
CA ASP A 33 -12.92 7.58 8.74
C ASP A 33 -13.33 7.12 7.34
N ASP A 34 -14.27 7.82 6.71
CA ASP A 34 -14.76 7.46 5.37
C ASP A 34 -13.68 7.67 4.30
N GLU A 35 -12.89 8.74 4.41
CA GLU A 35 -11.74 9.02 3.54
C GLU A 35 -10.66 7.95 3.74
N LEU A 36 -10.36 7.60 5.00
CA LEU A 36 -9.39 6.56 5.33
C LEU A 36 -9.82 5.20 4.75
N ARG A 37 -11.10 4.84 4.84
CA ARG A 37 -11.63 3.59 4.27
C ARG A 37 -11.51 3.57 2.75
N GLN A 38 -11.77 4.69 2.07
CA GLN A 38 -11.61 4.80 0.62
C GLN A 38 -10.14 4.65 0.22
N ARG A 39 -9.22 5.33 0.91
CA ARG A 39 -7.77 5.19 0.69
C ARG A 39 -7.25 3.77 0.93
N ILE A 40 -7.76 3.08 1.95
CA ILE A 40 -7.42 1.67 2.20
C ILE A 40 -7.91 0.79 1.05
N GLU A 41 -9.16 0.98 0.60
CA GLU A 41 -9.68 0.22 -0.53
C GLU A 41 -8.84 0.46 -1.80
N TRP A 42 -8.46 1.70 -2.05
CA TRP A 42 -7.57 2.07 -3.14
C TRP A 42 -6.21 1.38 -3.03
N GLY A 43 -5.59 1.44 -1.86
CA GLY A 43 -4.30 0.81 -1.63
C GLY A 43 -4.33 -0.72 -1.79
N ILE A 44 -5.41 -1.38 -1.37
CA ILE A 44 -5.61 -2.82 -1.60
C ILE A 44 -5.63 -3.10 -3.11
N ARG A 45 -6.44 -2.36 -3.89
CA ARG A 45 -6.52 -2.54 -5.36
C ARG A 45 -5.16 -2.34 -6.01
N ARG A 46 -4.38 -1.35 -5.58
CA ARG A 46 -3.04 -1.07 -6.10
C ARG A 46 -2.04 -2.18 -5.75
N ALA A 47 -2.07 -2.71 -4.53
CA ALA A 47 -1.26 -3.88 -4.16
C ALA A 47 -1.63 -5.13 -4.99
N ARG A 48 -2.93 -5.34 -5.25
CA ARG A 48 -3.41 -6.42 -6.12
C ARG A 48 -2.95 -6.24 -7.56
N TRP A 49 -2.84 -5.01 -8.06
CA TRP A 49 -2.31 -4.72 -9.41
C TRP A 49 -0.85 -5.15 -9.56
N HIS A 50 -0.05 -5.04 -8.49
CA HIS A 50 1.31 -5.61 -8.41
C HIS A 50 1.32 -7.14 -8.22
N GLY A 51 0.16 -7.80 -8.20
CA GLY A 51 0.04 -9.25 -8.09
C GLY A 51 0.09 -9.81 -6.67
N MET A 52 0.05 -8.96 -5.64
CA MET A 52 0.10 -9.42 -4.24
C MET A 52 -1.16 -10.18 -3.86
N THR A 53 -1.00 -11.35 -3.24
CA THR A 53 -2.11 -12.22 -2.85
C THR A 53 -2.30 -12.32 -1.35
N TRP A 54 -1.22 -12.15 -0.57
CA TRP A 54 -1.20 -12.35 0.87
C TRP A 54 -1.59 -11.08 1.62
N GLU A 55 -2.45 -11.24 2.62
CA GLU A 55 -2.92 -10.13 3.48
C GLU A 55 -1.74 -9.36 4.09
N SER A 56 -0.70 -10.06 4.56
CA SER A 56 0.48 -9.44 5.17
C SER A 56 1.28 -8.57 4.19
N SER A 57 1.42 -9.00 2.94
CA SER A 57 2.13 -8.24 1.90
C SER A 57 1.34 -7.01 1.47
N ILE A 58 0.02 -7.14 1.34
CA ILE A 58 -0.87 -6.00 1.08
C ILE A 58 -0.83 -5.01 2.25
N MET A 59 -0.86 -5.49 3.50
CA MET A 59 -0.77 -4.60 4.67
C MET A 59 0.52 -3.77 4.67
N LYS A 60 1.66 -4.39 4.34
CA LYS A 60 2.95 -3.70 4.21
C LYS A 60 2.92 -2.64 3.11
N PHE A 61 2.43 -3.01 1.93
CA PHE A 61 2.35 -2.10 0.78
C PHE A 61 1.45 -0.90 1.08
N VAL A 62 0.24 -1.14 1.60
CA VAL A 62 -0.70 -0.06 1.95
C VAL A 62 -0.12 0.81 3.07
N GLY A 63 0.53 0.21 4.06
CA GLY A 63 1.24 0.96 5.11
C GLY A 63 2.29 1.92 4.54
N LEU A 64 3.05 1.48 3.53
CA LEU A 64 4.00 2.33 2.82
C LEU A 64 3.33 3.48 2.05
N MET A 65 2.15 3.26 1.47
CA MET A 65 1.38 4.35 0.84
C MET A 65 1.02 5.47 1.82
N PHE A 66 0.61 5.13 3.04
CA PHE A 66 0.30 6.12 4.08
C PHE A 66 1.56 6.75 4.69
N ARG A 67 2.63 5.98 4.83
CA ARG A 67 3.88 6.44 5.47
C ARG A 67 4.74 7.30 4.55
N ILE A 68 4.86 6.93 3.29
CA ILE A 68 5.80 7.50 2.33
C ILE A 68 5.05 8.40 1.35
N ALA A 69 4.26 7.79 0.46
CA ALA A 69 3.44 8.47 -0.51
C ALA A 69 2.48 7.48 -1.18
N PRO A 70 1.25 7.86 -1.56
CA PRO A 70 0.33 7.01 -2.31
C PRO A 70 0.90 6.48 -3.63
N ASN A 71 1.80 7.23 -4.25
CA ASN A 71 2.46 6.91 -5.52
C ASN A 71 3.92 6.43 -5.34
N PHE A 72 4.32 6.00 -4.13
CA PHE A 72 5.71 5.59 -3.88
C PHE A 72 6.18 4.49 -4.84
N ASP A 73 5.27 3.63 -5.28
CA ASP A 73 5.51 2.50 -6.17
C ASP A 73 5.84 2.91 -7.61
N GLU A 74 5.61 4.17 -7.98
CA GLU A 74 5.98 4.74 -9.28
C GLU A 74 7.42 5.28 -9.29
N TYR A 75 8.05 5.42 -8.12
CA TYR A 75 9.42 5.90 -8.04
C TYR A 75 10.37 4.88 -8.70
N PRO A 76 11.26 5.26 -9.65
CA PRO A 76 11.91 4.29 -10.54
C PRO A 76 12.65 3.12 -9.87
N PRO A 77 13.43 3.30 -8.77
CA PRO A 77 14.03 2.18 -8.05
C PRO A 77 13.00 1.19 -7.47
N ILE A 78 11.88 1.71 -6.99
CA ILE A 78 10.80 0.92 -6.38
C ILE A 78 9.99 0.22 -7.47
N ALA A 79 9.63 0.93 -8.53
CA ALA A 79 8.96 0.36 -9.70
C ALA A 79 9.79 -0.77 -10.33
N ALA A 80 11.12 -0.59 -10.43
CA ALA A 80 12.02 -1.62 -10.95
C ALA A 80 12.05 -2.87 -10.07
N LEU A 81 12.03 -2.71 -8.74
CA LEU A 81 11.93 -3.82 -7.80
C LEU A 81 10.58 -4.56 -7.94
N LEU A 82 9.48 -3.82 -7.99
CA LEU A 82 8.12 -4.38 -8.10
C LEU A 82 7.86 -5.05 -9.46
N ALA A 83 8.61 -4.69 -10.51
CA ALA A 83 8.51 -5.30 -11.84
C ALA A 83 9.29 -6.63 -11.99
N ARG A 84 10.02 -7.06 -10.97
CA ARG A 84 10.80 -8.31 -11.01
C ARG A 84 9.90 -9.53 -11.17
N THR A 85 10.18 -10.34 -12.17
CA THR A 85 9.45 -11.60 -12.44
C THR A 85 10.16 -12.84 -11.89
N ASP A 86 11.38 -12.68 -11.37
CA ASP A 86 12.19 -13.75 -10.76
C ASP A 86 11.84 -14.00 -9.29
N VAL A 87 10.98 -13.15 -8.71
CA VAL A 87 10.55 -13.19 -7.31
C VAL A 87 9.03 -13.18 -7.25
N ALA A 88 8.44 -13.88 -6.29
CA ALA A 88 6.98 -13.87 -6.13
C ALA A 88 6.50 -12.47 -5.66
N PRO A 89 5.35 -11.96 -6.15
CA PRO A 89 4.85 -10.64 -5.78
C PRO A 89 4.77 -10.38 -4.28
N ASP A 90 4.33 -11.38 -3.51
CA ASP A 90 4.20 -11.26 -2.06
C ASP A 90 5.56 -11.12 -1.35
N GLN A 91 6.65 -11.62 -1.94
CA GLN A 91 8.01 -11.46 -1.43
C GLN A 91 8.61 -10.09 -1.80
N LEU A 92 8.17 -9.46 -2.89
CA LEU A 92 8.63 -8.12 -3.27
C LEU A 92 8.28 -7.09 -2.19
N ALA A 93 7.15 -7.25 -1.50
CA ALA A 93 6.76 -6.42 -0.38
C ALA A 93 7.77 -6.45 0.78
N ASP A 94 8.45 -7.58 1.00
CA ASP A 94 9.53 -7.70 2.00
C ASP A 94 10.81 -7.05 1.50
N LEU A 95 11.13 -7.24 0.23
CA LEU A 95 12.34 -6.68 -0.37
C LEU A 95 12.35 -5.16 -0.40
N LEU A 96 11.18 -4.50 -0.42
CA LEU A 96 11.08 -3.05 -0.29
C LEU A 96 11.86 -2.52 0.91
N PHE A 97 11.81 -3.22 2.05
CA PHE A 97 12.48 -2.78 3.28
C PHE A 97 13.98 -3.08 3.31
N SER A 98 14.46 -4.06 2.52
CA SER A 98 15.85 -4.48 2.51
C SER A 98 16.66 -3.93 1.33
N GLU A 99 16.02 -3.67 0.19
CA GLU A 99 16.69 -3.27 -1.05
C GLU A 99 16.57 -1.77 -1.36
N ILE A 100 15.55 -1.08 -0.83
CA ILE A 100 15.38 0.37 -1.03
C ILE A 100 16.10 1.13 0.08
N SER A 101 17.04 1.99 -0.29
CA SER A 101 17.83 2.78 0.65
C SER A 101 17.03 3.90 1.30
N GLY A 102 17.53 4.43 2.43
CA GLY A 102 16.94 5.60 3.08
C GLY A 102 16.81 6.81 2.14
N GLU A 103 17.87 7.12 1.38
CA GLU A 103 17.87 8.20 0.39
C GLU A 103 16.83 7.98 -0.71
N GLN A 104 16.61 6.74 -1.14
CA GLN A 104 15.60 6.40 -2.13
C GLN A 104 14.18 6.57 -1.56
N TRP A 105 13.96 6.23 -0.29
CA TRP A 105 12.69 6.47 0.40
C TRP A 105 12.40 7.96 0.56
N GLU A 106 13.41 8.76 0.93
CA GLU A 106 13.29 10.22 1.03
C GLU A 106 12.94 10.82 -0.34
N ALA A 107 13.62 10.41 -1.41
CA ALA A 107 13.35 10.88 -2.76
C ALA A 107 11.95 10.47 -3.29
N ALA A 108 11.40 9.36 -2.81
CA ALA A 108 10.02 8.94 -3.09
C ALA A 108 9.01 9.81 -2.31
N MET A 109 9.31 10.14 -1.05
CA MET A 109 8.47 11.00 -0.21
C MET A 109 8.38 12.43 -0.76
N GLU A 110 9.48 12.97 -1.30
CA GLU A 110 9.49 14.29 -1.98
C GLU A 110 8.59 14.34 -3.22
N ARG A 111 8.24 13.17 -3.78
CA ARG A 111 7.37 13.02 -4.96
C ARG A 111 5.92 12.73 -4.57
N TYR A 112 5.55 12.95 -3.31
CA TYR A 112 4.19 12.74 -2.83
C TYR A 112 3.16 13.43 -3.73
N ASP A 113 2.23 12.65 -4.27
CA ASP A 113 1.09 13.15 -5.04
C ASP A 113 -0.23 12.80 -4.33
N PRO A 114 -0.93 13.75 -3.72
CA PRO A 114 -2.21 13.47 -3.07
C PRO A 114 -3.27 12.94 -4.05
N ALA A 115 -3.20 13.30 -5.33
CA ALA A 115 -4.14 12.83 -6.34
C ALA A 115 -4.02 11.32 -6.57
N ALA A 116 -2.89 10.69 -6.22
CA ALA A 116 -2.74 9.25 -6.36
C ALA A 116 -3.60 8.43 -5.36
N TRP A 117 -4.32 9.08 -4.43
CA TRP A 117 -5.39 8.46 -3.65
C TRP A 117 -6.73 8.40 -4.40
N GLU A 118 -6.88 9.12 -5.50
CA GLU A 118 -8.13 9.32 -6.24
C GLU A 118 -7.93 8.94 -7.72
N PHE A 119 -8.69 7.97 -8.22
CA PHE A 119 -8.90 7.83 -9.67
C PHE A 119 -10.34 8.23 -9.93
N ASP A 120 -10.55 9.28 -10.73
CA ASP A 120 -11.86 9.55 -11.32
C ASP A 120 -12.34 8.29 -12.06
N GLU A 121 -13.59 7.90 -11.80
CA GLU A 121 -14.27 6.69 -12.32
C GLU A 121 -14.23 6.55 -13.85
#